data_AF-A0AAI9EMJ1-F1
#
_entry.id   AF-A0AAI9EMJ1-F1
#
_cell.length_a   1.000
_cell.length_b   1.000
_cell.length_c   1.000
_cell.angle_alpha   90.00
_cell.angle_beta   90.00
_cell.angle_gamma   90.00
#
_symmetry.space_group_name_H-M   'P 1'
#
loop_
_entity.id
_entity.type
_entity.pdbx_description
1 polymer ?
#
loop_
_entity_poly.entity_id
_entity_poly.type
_entity_poly.pdbx_seq_one_letter_code
_entity_poly.pdbx_strand_id
1 'polypeptide(L)' 'MSRFIAVIHGWHVHSNGFTVHEIEAQDMTQAAKEAAYLKDQRQRPFDECAVKVIQISDSEFIQKPARLSWRERITGVVRP' A
#
# COMPACT_ATOMS: atom_id res chain seq x y z
N MET A 1 5.29 9.09 13.61
CA MET A 1 5.29 9.76 12.30
C MET A 1 4.56 8.84 11.35
N SER A 2 3.47 9.31 10.75
CA SER A 2 2.70 8.53 9.78
C SER A 2 3.62 7.95 8.70
N ARG A 3 3.58 6.64 8.51
CA ARG A 3 4.29 5.97 7.42
C ARG A 3 3.37 5.94 6.21
N PHE A 4 3.90 6.13 5.01
CA PHE A 4 3.10 6.03 3.80
C PHE A 4 3.58 4.82 2.99
N ILE A 5 2.64 4.11 2.36
CA ILE A 5 2.96 3.06 1.40
C ILE A 5 2.29 3.38 0.06
N ALA A 6 3.04 3.27 -1.03
CA ALA A 6 2.49 3.27 -2.38
C ALA A 6 2.35 1.84 -2.87
N VAL A 7 1.12 1.48 -3.24
CA VAL A 7 0.79 0.21 -3.88
C VAL A 7 0.58 0.48 -5.36
N ILE A 8 1.49 -0.03 -6.19
CA ILE A 8 1.47 0.13 -7.64
C ILE A 8 1.02 -1.20 -8.27
N HIS A 9 0.01 -1.14 -9.12
CA HIS A 9 -0.47 -2.26 -9.92
C HIS A 9 -0.19 -2.00 -11.39
N GLY A 10 0.54 -2.90 -12.05
CA GLY A 10 0.74 -2.86 -13.51
C GLY A 10 -0.15 -3.89 -14.18
N TRP A 11 -0.89 -3.49 -15.20
CA TRP A 11 -1.68 -4.39 -16.04
C TRP A 11 -0.88 -4.76 -17.29
N HIS A 12 -0.23 -5.92 -17.23
CA HIS A 12 0.35 -6.59 -18.39
C HIS A 12 -0.35 -7.94 -18.60
N VAL A 13 -0.38 -8.44 -19.84
CA VAL A 13 -1.13 -9.65 -20.25
C VAL A 13 -0.73 -10.92 -19.47
N HIS A 14 0.42 -10.88 -18.79
CA HIS A 14 0.96 -11.95 -17.95
C HIS A 14 1.23 -11.54 -16.49
N SER A 15 0.88 -10.33 -16.05
CA SER A 15 1.19 -9.85 -14.68
C SER A 15 -0.04 -9.68 -13.81
N ASN A 16 -0.09 -10.42 -12.70
CA ASN A 16 -1.10 -10.29 -11.65
C ASN A 16 -0.41 -9.93 -10.33
N GLY A 17 0.19 -8.74 -10.23
CA GLY A 17 1.04 -8.40 -9.10
C GLY A 17 0.96 -6.94 -8.68
N PHE A 18 1.07 -6.73 -7.37
CA PHE A 18 1.26 -5.41 -6.77
C PHE A 18 2.73 -5.23 -6.38
N THR A 19 3.24 -4.03 -6.55
CA THR A 19 4.54 -3.62 -6.00
C THR A 19 4.29 -2.58 -4.94
N VAL A 20 4.86 -2.81 -3.76
CA VAL A 20 4.65 -1.97 -2.58
C VAL A 20 5.95 -1.25 -2.28
N HIS A 21 5.88 0.07 -2.17
CA HIS A 21 6.99 0.93 -1.76
C HIS A 21 6.63 1.64 -0.48
N GLU A 22 7.54 1.65 0.48
CA GLU A 22 7.45 2.57 1.63
C GLU A 22 7.91 3.96 1.19
N ILE A 23 7.21 4.99 1.65
CA ILE A 23 7.43 6.38 1.30
C ILE A 23 7.66 7.18 2.58
N GLU A 24 8.78 7.89 2.61
CA GLU A 24 9.09 8.87 3.65
C GLU A 24 8.54 10.24 3.23
N ALA A 25 7.38 10.61 3.77
CA ALA A 25 6.74 11.89 3.47
C ALA A 25 6.20 12.53 4.75
N GLN A 26 6.08 13.86 4.75
CA GLN A 26 5.52 14.60 5.87
C GLN A 26 3.99 14.65 5.84
N ASP A 27 3.41 14.58 4.64
CA ASP A 27 1.97 14.63 4.41
C ASP A 27 1.53 13.79 3.21
N MET A 28 0.21 13.59 3.09
CA MET A 28 -0.41 12.82 1.99
C MET A 28 -0.14 13.42 0.60
N THR A 29 0.06 14.73 0.49
CA THR A 29 0.28 15.39 -0.79
C THR A 29 1.68 15.09 -1.31
N GLN A 30 2.69 15.17 -0.43
CA GLN A 30 4.06 14.77 -0.74
C GLN A 30 4.12 13.28 -1.06
N ALA A 31 3.46 12.44 -0.26
CA ALA A 31 3.40 11.00 -0.51
C ALA A 31 2.75 10.67 -1.87
N ALA A 32 1.68 11.37 -2.24
CA ALA A 32 1.01 11.19 -3.53
C ALA A 32 1.90 11.59 -4.71
N LYS A 33 2.69 12.66 -4.59
CA LYS A 33 3.64 13.07 -5.64
C LYS A 33 4.74 12.02 -5.85
N GLU A 34 5.31 11.52 -4.76
CA GLU A 34 6.35 10.50 -4.81
C GLU A 34 5.83 9.17 -5.36
N ALA A 35 4.63 8.75 -4.93
CA ALA A 35 3.94 7.60 -5.47
C ALA A 35 3.65 7.72 -6.97
N ALA A 36 3.25 8.92 -7.44
CA ALA A 36 3.03 9.17 -8.86
C ALA A 36 4.34 9.08 -9.67
N TYR A 37 5.45 9.56 -9.11
CA TYR A 37 6.78 9.42 -9.71
C TYR A 37 7.21 7.95 -9.83
N LEU A 38 7.04 7.15 -8.77
CA LEU A 38 7.34 5.71 -8.79
C LEU A 38 6.47 4.95 -9.82
N LYS A 39 5.19 5.33 -9.93
CA LYS A 39 4.26 4.77 -10.93
C LYS A 39 4.75 5.07 -12.35
N ASP A 40 5.19 6.30 -12.61
CA ASP A 40 5.68 6.73 -13.92
C ASP A 40 6.98 6.01 -14.30
N GLN A 41 7.92 5.84 -13.37
CA GLN A 41 9.13 5.05 -13.59
C GLN A 41 8.87 3.59 -13.96
N ARG A 42 7.80 3.01 -13.44
CA ARG A 42 7.39 1.63 -13.76
C ARG A 42 6.71 1.54 -15.12
N GLN A 43 6.05 2.60 -15.56
CA GLN A 43 5.22 2.60 -16.74
C GLN A 43 6.05 2.23 -17.98
N ARG A 44 5.58 1.26 -18.75
CA ARG A 44 6.22 0.78 -19.98
C ARG A 44 5.19 0.79 -21.12
N PRO A 45 5.63 0.79 -22.39
CA PRO A 45 4.71 0.56 -23.50
C PRO A 45 3.95 -0.76 -23.27
N PHE A 46 2.61 -0.71 -23.29
CA PHE A 46 1.71 -1.85 -23.01
C PHE A 46 1.65 -2.35 -21.55
N ASP A 47 2.09 -1.53 -20.58
CA ASP A 47 1.90 -1.76 -19.13
C ASP A 47 1.38 -0.47 -18.49
N GLU A 48 0.06 -0.31 -18.49
CA GLU A 48 -0.58 0.78 -17.75
C GLU A 48 -0.49 0.48 -16.25
N CYS A 49 -0.09 1.49 -15.48
CA CYS A 49 0.07 1.37 -14.05
C CYS A 49 -0.92 2.26 -13.30
N ALA A 50 -1.56 1.71 -12.27
CA ALA A 50 -2.28 2.48 -11.26
C ALA A 50 -1.48 2.50 -9.95
N VAL A 51 -1.65 3.55 -9.16
CA VAL A 51 -1.03 3.66 -7.84
C VAL A 51 -2.05 4.13 -6.81
N LYS A 52 -1.95 3.57 -5.61
CA LYS A 52 -2.72 4.02 -4.44
C LYS A 52 -1.79 4.24 -3.26
N VAL A 53 -1.92 5.39 -2.62
CA VAL A 53 -1.20 5.73 -1.39
C VAL A 53 -2.05 5.38 -0.19
N ILE A 54 -1.47 4.69 0.77
CA ILE A 54 -2.09 4.34 2.05
C ILE A 54 -1.25 4.96 3.14
N GLN A 55 -1.89 5.74 4.00
CA GLN A 55 -1.29 6.23 5.23
C GLN A 55 -1.46 5.17 6.31
N ILE A 56 -0.37 4.83 6.96
CA ILE A 56 -0.32 3.96 8.14
C ILE A 56 -0.17 4.87 9.35
N SER A 57 -1.20 4.90 10.19
CA SER A 57 -1.17 5.64 11.46
C SER A 57 -0.16 5.01 12.42
N ASP A 58 0.41 5.81 13.32
CA ASP A 58 1.28 5.30 14.41
C ASP A 58 0.53 4.32 15.35
N SER A 59 -0.80 4.38 15.35
CA SER A 59 -1.66 3.46 16.10
C SER A 59 -1.90 2.12 15.40
N GLU A 60 -1.55 2.00 14.11
CA GLU A 60 -1.67 0.76 13.37
C GLU A 60 -0.45 -0.12 13.66
N PHE A 61 -0.71 -1.37 14.02
CA PHE A 61 0.33 -2.34 14.36
C PHE A 61 0.12 -3.64 13.58
N ILE A 62 1.23 -4.33 13.32
CA ILE A 62 1.19 -5.68 12.79
C ILE A 62 0.78 -6.60 13.94
N GLN A 63 -0.46 -7.08 13.93
CA GLN A 63 -0.91 -8.06 14.91
C GLN A 63 -0.16 -9.39 14.68
N LYS A 64 0.61 -9.81 15.69
CA LYS A 64 1.25 -11.13 15.75
C LYS A 64 0.53 -11.97 16.81
N PRO A 65 0.07 -13.20 16.50
CA PRO A 65 0.26 -13.94 15.24
C PRO A 65 -0.58 -13.38 14.07
N ALA A 66 -0.05 -13.47 12.85
CA ALA A 66 -0.66 -12.95 11.62
C ALA A 66 -1.97 -13.66 11.18
N ARG A 67 -2.59 -14.45 12.07
CA ARG A 67 -3.83 -15.17 11.82
C ARG A 67 -4.89 -14.71 12.81
N LEU A 68 -5.74 -13.80 12.34
CA LEU A 68 -7.00 -13.49 12.97
C LEU A 68 -7.87 -14.74 13.06
N SER A 69 -8.46 -14.98 14.23
CA SER A 69 -9.54 -15.93 14.43
C SER A 69 -10.77 -15.54 13.60
N TRP A 70 -11.66 -16.51 13.35
CA TRP A 70 -12.92 -16.25 12.63
C TRP A 70 -13.75 -15.14 13.26
N ARG A 71 -13.78 -15.06 14.59
CA ARG A 71 -14.50 -14.00 15.29
C ARG A 71 -13.88 -12.63 15.00
N GLU A 72 -12.56 -12.49 15.14
CA GLU A 72 -11.88 -11.22 14.86
C GLU A 72 -12.05 -10.77 13.41
N ARG A 73 -12.06 -11.72 12.45
CA ARG A 73 -12.34 -11.43 11.03
C ARG A 73 -13.76 -10.90 10.82
N ILE A 74 -14.75 -11.47 11.50
CA ILE A 74 -16.15 -11.10 11.35
C ILE A 74 -16.46 -9.79 12.07
N THR A 75 -15.92 -9.60 13.28
CA THR A 75 -16.25 -8.44 14.11
C THR A 75 -15.31 -7.25 13.89
N GLY A 76 -14.14 -7.46 13.29
CA GLY A 76 -13.11 -6.43 13.14
C GLY A 76 -12.49 -5.96 14.48
N VAL A 77 -12.81 -6.66 15.57
CA VAL A 77 -12.33 -6.31 16.92
C VAL A 77 -11.18 -7.22 17.26
N VAL A 78 -10.01 -6.61 17.37
CA VAL A 78 -8.77 -7.25 17.79
C VAL A 78 -8.60 -7.00 19.28
N ARG A 79 -8.46 -8.05 20.07
CA ARG A 79 -8.09 -7.92 21.49
C ARG A 79 -6.58 -8.18 21.60
N PRO A 80 -5.80 -7.25 22.20
CA PRO A 80 -4.37 -7.44 22.41
C PRO A 80 -4.08 -8.60 23.38
#